data_AF-A0A9P7V1Q0-F1
#
_entry.id   AF-A0A9P7V1Q0-F1
#
_cell.length_a   1.000
_cell.length_b   1.000
_cell.length_c   1.000
_cell.angle_alpha   90.00
_cell.angle_beta   90.00
_cell.angle_gamma   90.00
#
_symmetry.space_group_name_H-M   'P 1'
#
loop_
_entity.id
_entity.type
_entity.pdbx_description
1 polymer ?
#
loop_
_entity_poly.entity_id
_entity_poly.type
_entity_poly.pdbx_seq_one_letter_code
_entity_poly.pdbx_strand_id
1 'polypeptide(L)'
;MLRSSIAVGSLVFLGSLVYRAVAHGGVLDYKFGKVWYNGFVPYTSAVGQSSIQREWDQYDPITDVQDAALSCNYNGAALNKQLSATVAAGTSVTAYWNPWPHTIGPVLVYMAQCPGSCTSADTSALNWFKIDEAGLLSGDLATGEWGMGQVVQNNNSWTSVIPASLQPGEYMIRHELIAIHVPEIPQFYPNCAQLKLTGSGKAVPTQTVKFPGGYSQTDPGLIVDIIADGDQTTYTIPGPSVFRG
;
A
#
# COMPACT_ATOMS: atom_id res chain seq x y z
N MET A 1 68.10 -24.26 -24.40
CA MET A 1 66.67 -23.99 -24.64
C MET A 1 65.89 -24.46 -23.42
N LEU A 2 65.60 -23.59 -22.45
CA LEU A 2 64.57 -23.84 -21.45
C LEU A 2 63.72 -22.57 -21.37
N ARG A 3 62.43 -22.70 -21.69
CA ARG A 3 61.43 -21.63 -21.67
C ARG A 3 60.90 -21.47 -20.25
N SER A 4 61.05 -20.30 -19.65
CA SER A 4 60.32 -19.92 -18.43
C SER A 4 59.01 -19.25 -18.83
N SER A 5 57.89 -19.91 -18.53
CA SER A 5 56.54 -19.38 -18.72
C SER A 5 56.10 -18.63 -17.46
N ILE A 6 55.67 -17.39 -17.66
CA ILE A 6 55.06 -16.52 -16.65
C ILE A 6 53.59 -16.94 -16.47
N ALA A 7 53.17 -17.23 -15.24
CA ALA A 7 51.76 -17.38 -14.89
C ALA A 7 51.28 -16.09 -14.22
N VAL A 8 50.42 -15.34 -14.91
CA VAL A 8 49.70 -14.18 -14.35
C VAL A 8 48.44 -14.73 -13.70
N GLY A 9 48.39 -14.69 -12.36
CA GLY A 9 47.19 -15.05 -11.60
C GLY A 9 46.19 -13.89 -11.62
N SER A 10 45.05 -14.06 -12.28
CA SER A 10 43.92 -13.14 -12.18
C SER A 10 43.16 -13.38 -10.87
N LEU A 11 43.27 -12.46 -9.91
CA LEU A 11 42.36 -12.40 -8.77
C LEU A 11 40.99 -11.89 -9.24
N VAL A 12 39.99 -12.76 -9.25
CA VAL A 12 38.58 -12.37 -9.38
C VAL A 12 38.08 -11.95 -8.00
N PHE A 13 37.86 -10.65 -7.80
CA PHE A 13 37.12 -10.15 -6.63
C PHE A 13 35.63 -10.46 -6.83
N LEU A 14 35.10 -11.48 -6.13
CA LEU A 14 33.67 -11.59 -5.92
C LEU A 14 33.25 -10.53 -4.91
N GLY A 15 32.64 -9.44 -5.39
CA GLY A 15 31.93 -8.50 -4.53
C GLY A 15 30.69 -9.16 -3.95
N SER A 16 30.67 -9.37 -2.63
CA SER A 16 29.47 -9.78 -1.91
C SER A 16 28.47 -8.62 -1.90
N LEU A 17 27.45 -8.69 -2.77
CA LEU A 17 26.24 -7.89 -2.61
C LEU A 17 25.53 -8.36 -1.34
N VAL A 18 25.75 -7.64 -0.24
CA VAL A 18 24.94 -7.78 0.96
C VAL A 18 23.57 -7.18 0.63
N TYR A 19 22.61 -8.04 0.27
CA TYR A 19 21.21 -7.67 0.28
C TYR A 19 20.84 -7.39 1.72
N ARG A 20 20.70 -6.11 2.08
CA ARG A 20 20.01 -5.74 3.32
C ARG A 20 18.57 -6.17 3.14
N ALA A 21 18.17 -7.25 3.82
CA ALA A 21 16.78 -7.58 3.96
C ALA A 21 16.11 -6.40 4.69
N VAL A 22 15.30 -5.64 3.96
CA VAL A 22 14.45 -4.62 4.56
C VAL A 22 13.33 -5.39 5.26
N ALA A 23 13.20 -5.21 6.57
CA ALA A 23 12.22 -5.97 7.36
C ALA A 23 10.79 -5.43 7.24
N HIS A 24 10.59 -4.24 6.67
CA HIS A 24 9.32 -3.50 6.63
C HIS A 24 9.25 -2.59 5.39
N GLY A 25 8.20 -1.80 5.17
CA GLY A 25 8.11 -1.03 3.94
C GLY A 25 6.82 -0.27 3.67
N GLY A 26 6.64 0.09 2.39
CA GLY A 26 5.47 0.79 1.88
C GLY A 26 5.53 0.96 0.36
N VAL A 27 4.53 1.63 -0.21
CA VAL A 27 4.45 1.90 -1.64
C VAL A 27 5.52 2.91 -2.04
N LEU A 28 6.38 2.54 -2.99
CA LEU A 28 7.43 3.39 -3.55
C LEU A 28 7.05 4.02 -4.88
N ASP A 29 6.22 3.36 -5.69
CA ASP A 29 5.87 3.82 -7.03
C ASP A 29 4.43 3.46 -7.40
N TYR A 30 3.88 4.20 -8.35
CA TYR A 30 2.57 3.94 -8.93
C TYR A 30 2.63 3.89 -10.44
N LYS A 31 1.76 3.07 -11.03
CA LYS A 31 1.50 3.07 -12.47
C LYS A 31 0.00 3.17 -12.72
N PHE A 32 -0.43 4.26 -13.33
CA PHE A 32 -1.82 4.45 -13.78
C PHE A 32 -1.91 4.21 -15.27
N GLY A 33 -2.51 3.09 -15.67
CA GLY A 33 -2.50 2.61 -17.04
C GLY A 33 -1.06 2.40 -17.54
N LYS A 34 -0.57 3.35 -18.35
CA LYS A 34 0.80 3.31 -18.92
C LYS A 34 1.75 4.33 -18.31
N VAL A 35 1.27 5.19 -17.42
CA VAL A 35 2.05 6.32 -16.87
C VAL A 35 2.60 5.96 -15.49
N TRP A 36 3.90 6.15 -15.32
CA TRP A 36 4.61 5.93 -14.07
C TRP A 36 4.69 7.22 -13.24
N TYR A 37 4.61 7.05 -11.93
CA TYR A 37 4.77 8.11 -10.94
C TYR A 37 5.65 7.60 -9.80
N ASN A 38 6.77 8.28 -9.56
CA ASN A 38 7.60 8.00 -8.40
C ASN A 38 6.87 8.48 -7.14
N GLY A 39 6.92 7.66 -6.09
CA GLY A 39 6.43 7.99 -4.75
C GLY A 39 7.34 8.97 -4.02
N PHE A 40 6.98 9.21 -2.77
CA PHE A 40 7.82 9.90 -1.80
C PHE A 40 8.95 8.96 -1.32
N VAL A 41 10.12 9.52 -1.04
CA VAL A 41 11.27 8.77 -0.54
C VAL A 41 11.38 8.95 0.98
N PRO A 42 11.00 7.94 1.79
CA PRO A 42 11.09 7.99 3.25
C PRO A 42 12.54 8.09 3.73
N TYR A 43 12.72 8.43 5.01
CA TYR A 43 14.02 8.67 5.65
C TYR A 43 14.85 9.81 5.03
N THR A 44 14.25 10.64 4.18
CA THR A 44 14.88 11.81 3.60
C THR A 44 13.98 13.04 3.77
N SER A 45 14.55 14.24 3.69
CA SER A 45 13.75 15.47 3.83
C SER A 45 12.72 15.58 2.71
N ALA A 46 11.49 15.99 3.06
CA ALA A 46 10.46 16.32 2.08
C ALA A 46 10.81 17.57 1.24
N VAL A 47 11.76 18.41 1.69
CA VAL A 47 12.16 19.62 0.98
C VAL A 47 12.77 19.26 -0.37
N GLY A 48 12.10 19.70 -1.45
CA GLY A 48 12.54 19.49 -2.82
C GLY A 48 11.96 18.24 -3.49
N GLN A 49 11.39 17.30 -2.72
CA GLN A 49 10.64 16.18 -3.27
C GLN A 49 9.34 16.64 -3.93
N SER A 50 8.93 15.91 -4.96
CA SER A 50 7.73 16.17 -5.75
C SER A 50 7.15 14.82 -6.14
N SER A 51 5.94 14.54 -5.67
CA SER A 51 5.26 13.26 -5.89
C SER A 51 3.76 13.45 -5.86
N ILE A 52 3.03 12.48 -6.43
CA ILE A 52 1.59 12.35 -6.19
C ILE A 52 1.29 11.76 -4.82
N GLN A 53 2.26 11.09 -4.20
CA GLN A 53 2.12 10.45 -2.90
C GLN A 53 2.16 11.51 -1.79
N ARG A 54 1.42 11.28 -0.69
CA ARG A 54 1.62 12.00 0.57
C ARG A 54 2.94 11.59 1.21
N GLU A 55 3.50 12.47 2.02
CA GLU A 55 4.68 12.20 2.82
C GLU A 55 4.46 11.01 3.75
N TRP A 56 5.47 10.15 3.83
CA TRP A 56 5.54 9.05 4.78
C TRP A 56 7.01 8.84 5.14
N ASP A 57 7.33 8.81 6.43
CA ASP A 57 8.67 9.11 6.93
C ASP A 57 9.49 7.85 7.24
N GLN A 58 8.81 6.73 7.46
CA GLN A 58 9.41 5.49 7.92
C GLN A 58 8.67 4.25 7.41
N TYR A 59 9.34 3.11 7.48
CA TYR A 59 8.80 1.80 7.12
C TYR A 59 8.05 1.12 8.27
N ASP A 60 8.13 1.66 9.48
CA ASP A 60 7.51 1.06 10.66
C ASP A 60 5.97 1.06 10.55
N PRO A 61 5.31 0.02 11.08
CA PRO A 61 3.87 -0.06 11.03
C PRO A 61 3.21 0.93 11.99
N ILE A 62 1.96 1.26 11.68
CA ILE A 62 1.00 1.70 12.68
C ILE A 62 0.41 0.44 13.32
N THR A 63 0.24 0.42 14.64
CA THR A 63 -0.36 -0.73 15.35
C THR A 63 -1.64 -0.39 16.11
N ASP A 64 -1.97 0.90 16.25
CA ASP A 64 -3.21 1.34 16.88
C ASP A 64 -4.23 1.78 15.83
N VAL A 65 -5.42 1.18 15.88
CA VAL A 65 -6.56 1.53 15.01
C VAL A 65 -7.09 2.95 15.24
N GLN A 66 -6.75 3.55 16.40
CA GLN A 66 -7.10 4.94 16.73
C GLN A 66 -6.00 5.95 16.38
N ASP A 67 -4.89 5.50 15.78
CA ASP A 67 -3.81 6.41 15.44
C ASP A 67 -4.24 7.46 14.40
N ALA A 68 -3.91 8.73 14.67
CA ALA A 68 -4.26 9.84 13.80
C ALA A 68 -3.64 9.75 12.40
N ALA A 69 -2.51 9.06 12.26
CA ALA A 69 -1.80 8.84 11.01
C ALA A 69 -2.34 7.63 10.20
N LEU A 70 -3.32 6.88 10.71
CA LEU A 70 -3.82 5.66 10.06
C LEU A 70 -4.39 5.90 8.66
N SER A 71 -4.80 7.13 8.34
CA SER A 71 -5.23 7.49 6.98
C SER A 71 -4.10 7.36 5.97
N CYS A 72 -2.96 8.04 6.16
CA CYS A 72 -1.93 8.21 5.14
C CYS A 72 -0.48 8.13 5.64
N ASN A 73 -0.25 7.42 6.75
CA ASN A 73 1.05 7.25 7.41
C ASN A 73 1.57 8.53 8.10
N TYR A 74 2.70 8.43 8.80
CA TYR A 74 3.36 9.56 9.44
C TYR A 74 4.34 10.25 8.50
N ASN A 75 4.38 11.56 8.41
CA ASN A 75 3.40 12.52 8.96
C ASN A 75 2.15 12.69 8.07
N GLY A 76 2.09 12.05 6.89
CA GLY A 76 0.92 12.07 6.00
C GLY A 76 0.68 13.43 5.33
N ALA A 77 1.65 14.36 5.42
CA ALA A 77 1.51 15.72 4.96
C ALA A 77 1.51 15.84 3.44
N ALA A 78 0.93 16.94 2.97
CA ALA A 78 1.10 17.36 1.58
C ALA A 78 2.49 17.99 1.39
N LEU A 79 3.12 17.70 0.25
CA LEU A 79 4.41 18.25 -0.12
C LEU A 79 4.29 19.70 -0.60
N ASN A 80 5.33 20.49 -0.39
CA ASN A 80 5.43 21.83 -0.99
C ASN A 80 5.35 21.80 -2.53
N LYS A 81 5.73 20.67 -3.15
CA LYS A 81 5.59 20.41 -4.59
C LYS A 81 4.65 19.21 -4.84
N GLN A 82 3.53 19.17 -4.12
CA GLN A 82 2.54 18.09 -4.29
C GLN A 82 2.00 18.05 -5.72
N LEU A 83 1.99 16.86 -6.31
CA LEU A 83 1.39 16.58 -7.61
C LEU A 83 0.07 15.83 -7.44
N SER A 84 -0.71 15.76 -8.52
CA SER A 84 -1.83 14.83 -8.66
C SER A 84 -1.76 14.15 -10.03
N ALA A 85 -2.08 12.85 -10.09
CA ALA A 85 -2.17 12.11 -11.35
C ALA A 85 -3.54 12.35 -12.01
N THR A 86 -3.56 12.91 -13.22
CA THR A 86 -4.81 12.99 -14.01
C THR A 86 -5.11 11.63 -14.64
N VAL A 87 -6.23 11.02 -14.26
CA VAL A 87 -6.57 9.64 -14.65
C VAL A 87 -8.04 9.55 -15.04
N ALA A 88 -8.39 8.67 -15.97
CA ALA A 88 -9.79 8.39 -16.31
C ALA A 88 -10.36 7.32 -15.36
N ALA A 89 -11.62 7.45 -14.94
CA ALA A 89 -12.33 6.36 -14.28
C ALA A 89 -12.31 5.09 -15.17
N GLY A 90 -12.16 3.92 -14.55
CA GLY A 90 -11.91 2.66 -15.25
C GLY A 90 -10.43 2.35 -15.51
N THR A 91 -9.52 3.28 -15.23
CA THR A 91 -8.08 3.04 -15.37
C THR A 91 -7.57 2.07 -14.31
N SER A 92 -6.76 1.09 -14.72
CA SER A 92 -6.01 0.25 -13.79
C SER A 92 -4.91 1.06 -13.10
N VAL A 93 -4.78 0.86 -11.79
CA VAL A 93 -3.72 1.41 -10.94
C VAL A 93 -2.92 0.26 -10.36
N THR A 94 -1.60 0.30 -10.52
CA THR A 94 -0.68 -0.61 -9.84
C THR A 94 0.13 0.18 -8.83
N ALA A 95 0.13 -0.25 -7.57
CA ALA A 95 1.06 0.21 -6.54
C ALA A 95 2.22 -0.79 -6.43
N TYR A 96 3.44 -0.28 -6.27
CA TYR A 96 4.67 -1.05 -6.13
C TYR A 96 5.31 -0.79 -4.78
N TRP A 97 5.54 -1.82 -4.00
CA TRP A 97 6.25 -1.78 -2.74
C TRP A 97 7.75 -2.01 -2.94
N ASN A 98 8.55 -1.68 -1.93
CA ASN A 98 9.88 -2.27 -1.77
C ASN A 98 9.78 -3.82 -1.73
N PRO A 99 10.91 -4.55 -1.81
CA PRO A 99 10.93 -5.99 -1.53
C PRO A 99 10.25 -6.29 -0.20
N TRP A 100 9.01 -6.79 -0.25
CA TRP A 100 8.11 -6.85 0.89
C TRP A 100 8.32 -8.19 1.63
N PRO A 101 8.51 -8.17 2.96
CA PRO A 101 8.98 -9.36 3.68
C PRO A 101 7.87 -10.19 4.32
N HIS A 102 6.63 -9.67 4.37
CA HIS A 102 5.50 -10.35 5.02
C HIS A 102 4.57 -10.95 3.97
N THR A 103 4.02 -12.13 4.24
CA THR A 103 3.11 -12.82 3.30
C THR A 103 1.75 -13.12 3.89
N ILE A 104 1.51 -12.85 5.18
CA ILE A 104 0.27 -13.18 5.89
C ILE A 104 -0.48 -11.90 6.21
N GLY A 105 -1.67 -11.77 5.61
CA GLY A 105 -2.60 -10.67 5.85
C GLY A 105 -3.22 -10.10 4.57
N PRO A 106 -4.22 -9.23 4.71
CA PRO A 106 -4.94 -8.69 3.57
C PRO A 106 -4.21 -7.54 2.87
N VAL A 107 -4.63 -7.32 1.63
CA VAL A 107 -4.41 -6.10 0.85
C VAL A 107 -5.75 -5.38 0.75
N LEU A 108 -5.76 -4.07 0.98
CA LEU A 108 -6.95 -3.24 0.81
C LEU A 108 -6.62 -1.99 0.02
N VAL A 109 -7.53 -1.59 -0.87
CA VAL A 109 -7.42 -0.35 -1.62
C VAL A 109 -8.69 0.47 -1.44
N TYR A 110 -8.50 1.71 -1.00
CA TYR A 110 -9.56 2.66 -0.73
C TYR A 110 -9.41 3.89 -1.61
N MET A 111 -10.51 4.59 -1.84
CA MET A 111 -10.52 5.94 -2.38
C MET A 111 -11.37 6.85 -1.51
N ALA A 112 -11.09 8.15 -1.56
CA ALA A 112 -11.94 9.16 -0.95
C ALA A 112 -11.98 10.41 -1.82
N GLN A 113 -13.17 10.98 -2.01
CA GLN A 113 -13.30 12.24 -2.72
C GLN A 113 -12.85 13.40 -1.83
N CYS A 114 -11.98 14.26 -2.36
CA CYS A 114 -11.58 15.49 -1.69
C CYS A 114 -12.68 16.55 -1.83
N PRO A 115 -12.94 17.37 -0.81
CA PRO A 115 -13.97 18.44 -0.88
C PRO A 115 -13.60 19.56 -1.86
N GLY A 116 -12.34 19.58 -2.30
CA GLY A 116 -11.76 20.50 -3.27
C GLY A 116 -10.41 19.94 -3.69
N SER A 117 -9.35 20.73 -3.56
CA SER A 117 -7.99 20.22 -3.80
C SER A 117 -7.60 19.15 -2.77
N CYS A 118 -7.06 18.02 -3.23
CA CYS A 118 -6.53 17.00 -2.33
C CYS A 118 -5.26 17.46 -1.59
N THR A 119 -4.52 18.41 -2.14
CA THR A 119 -3.31 18.98 -1.49
C THR A 119 -3.66 19.67 -0.17
N SER A 120 -4.83 20.31 -0.08
CA SER A 120 -5.30 20.97 1.14
C SER A 120 -6.22 20.11 2.01
N ALA A 121 -6.49 18.86 1.61
CA ALA A 121 -7.42 18.00 2.33
C ALA A 121 -6.79 17.43 3.61
N ASP A 122 -7.56 17.44 4.70
CA ASP A 122 -7.29 16.63 5.87
C ASP A 122 -7.72 15.20 5.59
N THR A 123 -6.76 14.28 5.48
CA THR A 123 -6.98 12.89 5.10
C THR A 123 -7.73 12.09 6.17
N SER A 124 -7.64 12.49 7.44
CA SER A 124 -8.39 11.87 8.54
C SER A 124 -9.87 12.21 8.49
N ALA A 125 -10.21 13.38 7.97
CA ALA A 125 -11.57 13.87 7.80
C ALA A 125 -12.25 13.39 6.51
N LEU A 126 -11.56 12.67 5.62
CA LEU A 126 -12.14 12.17 4.38
C LEU A 126 -13.08 10.97 4.60
N ASN A 127 -14.04 10.78 3.69
CA ASN A 127 -14.93 9.62 3.66
C ASN A 127 -14.37 8.56 2.71
N TRP A 128 -13.75 7.52 3.26
CA TRP A 128 -13.07 6.47 2.51
C TRP A 128 -14.03 5.34 2.14
N PHE A 129 -14.10 4.98 0.86
CA PHE A 129 -14.79 3.79 0.36
C PHE A 129 -13.78 2.81 -0.20
N LYS A 130 -14.03 1.52 0.02
CA LYS A 130 -13.14 0.45 -0.46
C LYS A 130 -13.42 0.17 -1.94
N ILE A 131 -12.39 0.03 -2.77
CA ILE A 131 -12.52 -0.29 -4.20
C ILE A 131 -11.98 -1.68 -4.55
N ASP A 132 -11.12 -2.23 -3.70
CA ASP A 132 -10.53 -3.55 -3.90
C ASP A 132 -10.04 -4.16 -2.59
N GLU A 133 -10.03 -5.48 -2.50
CA GLU A 133 -9.49 -6.22 -1.36
C GLU A 133 -9.13 -7.67 -1.71
N ALA A 134 -8.16 -8.21 -0.99
CA ALA A 134 -7.86 -9.63 -0.97
C ALA A 134 -7.40 -10.03 0.43
N GLY A 135 -8.08 -11.01 1.04
CA GLY A 135 -7.76 -11.59 2.35
C GLY A 135 -7.07 -12.94 2.22
N LEU A 136 -7.55 -13.93 2.97
CA LEU A 136 -7.19 -15.35 2.76
C LEU A 136 -7.86 -15.86 1.48
N LEU A 137 -7.06 -16.29 0.51
CA LEU A 137 -7.52 -16.74 -0.81
C LEU A 137 -7.71 -18.26 -0.87
N SER A 138 -6.83 -19.01 -0.21
CA SER A 138 -6.93 -20.46 -0.07
C SER A 138 -6.12 -20.98 1.11
N GLY A 139 -6.40 -22.18 1.59
CA GLY A 139 -5.70 -22.79 2.73
C GLY A 139 -6.20 -22.28 4.08
N ASP A 140 -5.30 -22.27 5.06
CA ASP A 140 -5.57 -21.88 6.44
C ASP A 140 -4.85 -20.57 6.81
N LEU A 141 -5.16 -20.00 7.99
CA LEU A 141 -4.60 -18.72 8.40
C LEU A 141 -3.06 -18.74 8.50
N ALA A 142 -2.48 -19.85 8.97
CA ALA A 142 -1.05 -19.95 9.25
C ALA A 142 -0.19 -20.13 7.98
N THR A 143 -0.69 -20.87 6.99
CA THR A 143 0.11 -21.32 5.83
C THR A 143 -0.55 -21.08 4.47
N GLY A 144 -1.78 -20.57 4.46
CA GLY A 144 -2.55 -20.33 3.26
C GLY A 144 -2.00 -19.24 2.35
N GLU A 145 -2.62 -19.13 1.18
CA GLU A 145 -2.33 -18.07 0.22
C GLU A 145 -3.12 -16.82 0.61
N TRP A 146 -2.42 -15.73 0.88
CA TRP A 146 -3.01 -14.44 1.22
C TRP A 146 -2.83 -13.43 0.09
N GLY A 147 -3.69 -12.41 0.05
CA GLY A 147 -3.52 -11.25 -0.82
C GLY A 147 -2.12 -10.62 -0.69
N MET A 148 -1.61 -10.48 0.54
CA MET A 148 -0.25 -9.97 0.77
C MET A 148 0.83 -10.90 0.18
N GLY A 149 0.63 -12.21 0.25
CA GLY A 149 1.50 -13.18 -0.42
C GLY A 149 1.51 -13.00 -1.94
N GLN A 150 0.37 -12.71 -2.55
CA GLN A 150 0.29 -12.38 -3.98
C GLN A 150 0.99 -11.06 -4.34
N VAL A 151 1.01 -10.06 -3.44
CA VAL A 151 1.82 -8.84 -3.65
C VAL A 151 3.29 -9.20 -3.83
N VAL A 152 3.85 -10.01 -2.93
CA VAL A 152 5.25 -10.46 -2.99
C VAL A 152 5.53 -11.22 -4.29
N GLN A 153 4.65 -12.16 -4.66
CA GLN A 153 4.78 -12.96 -5.88
C GLN A 153 4.68 -12.13 -7.16
N ASN A 154 3.85 -11.09 -7.17
CA ASN A 154 3.65 -10.20 -8.31
C ASN A 154 4.66 -9.06 -8.34
N ASN A 155 5.94 -9.37 -8.06
CA ASN A 155 7.03 -8.41 -8.05
C ASN A 155 6.77 -7.22 -7.11
N ASN A 156 6.30 -7.52 -5.90
CA ASN A 156 5.94 -6.55 -4.86
C ASN A 156 4.92 -5.51 -5.36
N SER A 157 3.87 -5.97 -6.06
CA SER A 157 2.88 -5.06 -6.62
C SER A 157 1.45 -5.56 -6.51
N TRP A 158 0.51 -4.62 -6.43
CA TRP A 158 -0.93 -4.89 -6.44
C TRP A 158 -1.60 -4.03 -7.51
N THR A 159 -2.45 -4.62 -8.33
CA THR A 159 -3.19 -3.90 -9.38
C THR A 159 -4.68 -3.93 -9.09
N SER A 160 -5.29 -2.75 -9.01
CA SER A 160 -6.73 -2.54 -8.87
C SER A 160 -7.28 -1.74 -10.06
N VAL A 161 -8.60 -1.69 -10.22
CA VAL A 161 -9.26 -0.87 -11.23
C VAL A 161 -10.07 0.22 -10.56
N ILE A 162 -9.85 1.48 -10.93
CA ILE A 162 -10.68 2.59 -10.46
C ILE A 162 -12.10 2.39 -11.01
N PRO A 163 -13.16 2.36 -10.17
CA PRO A 163 -14.51 2.10 -10.67
C PRO A 163 -14.94 3.13 -11.73
N ALA A 164 -15.36 2.63 -12.91
CA ALA A 164 -15.66 3.47 -14.07
C ALA A 164 -16.89 4.38 -13.87
N SER A 165 -17.77 4.04 -12.94
CA SER A 165 -19.00 4.80 -12.64
C SER A 165 -18.77 6.01 -11.73
N LEU A 166 -17.59 6.15 -11.11
CA LEU A 166 -17.28 7.26 -10.22
C LEU A 166 -17.41 8.60 -10.94
N GLN A 167 -17.99 9.58 -10.25
CA GLN A 167 -18.02 10.94 -10.74
C GLN A 167 -16.60 11.56 -10.84
N PRO A 168 -16.35 12.45 -11.80
CA PRO A 168 -15.07 13.14 -11.90
C PRO A 168 -14.86 14.08 -10.70
N GLY A 169 -13.60 14.31 -10.33
CA GLY A 169 -13.23 15.13 -9.17
C GLY A 169 -11.79 14.87 -8.69
N GLU A 170 -11.36 15.53 -7.63
CA GLU A 170 -10.10 15.17 -6.97
C GLU A 170 -10.34 14.06 -5.93
N TYR A 171 -9.48 13.05 -5.94
CA TYR A 171 -9.56 11.89 -5.06
C TYR A 171 -8.22 11.58 -4.42
N MET A 172 -8.25 11.09 -3.19
CA MET A 172 -7.16 10.29 -2.63
C MET A 172 -7.37 8.83 -2.99
N ILE A 173 -6.29 8.10 -3.28
CA ILE A 173 -6.25 6.64 -3.29
C ILE A 173 -5.29 6.18 -2.20
N ARG A 174 -5.74 5.23 -1.37
CA ARG A 174 -5.01 4.68 -0.22
C ARG A 174 -4.83 3.18 -0.44
N HIS A 175 -3.58 2.73 -0.47
CA HIS A 175 -3.24 1.31 -0.49
C HIS A 175 -2.77 0.92 0.90
N GLU A 176 -3.19 -0.24 1.37
CA GLU A 176 -2.85 -0.73 2.70
C GLU A 176 -2.55 -2.22 2.67
N LEU A 177 -1.43 -2.57 3.29
CA LEU A 177 -1.16 -3.93 3.75
C LEU A 177 -1.44 -3.97 5.25
N ILE A 178 -2.11 -5.02 5.72
CA ILE A 178 -2.26 -5.28 7.15
C ILE A 178 -1.56 -6.59 7.46
N ALA A 179 -0.36 -6.54 8.04
CA ALA A 179 0.35 -7.76 8.42
C ALA A 179 -0.18 -8.26 9.77
N ILE A 180 -0.54 -9.54 9.83
CA ILE A 180 -1.12 -10.19 11.02
C ILE A 180 -0.30 -11.40 11.48
N HIS A 181 0.99 -11.42 11.12
CA HIS A 181 1.90 -12.50 11.48
C HIS A 181 2.27 -12.51 12.97
N VAL A 182 2.02 -11.40 13.68
CA VAL A 182 2.14 -11.31 15.14
C VAL A 182 0.75 -11.51 15.74
N PRO A 183 0.54 -12.52 16.60
CA PRO A 183 -0.74 -12.76 17.25
C PRO A 183 -1.31 -11.50 17.91
N GLU A 184 -2.56 -11.18 17.59
CA GLU A 184 -3.35 -10.07 18.16
C GLU A 184 -2.75 -8.65 18.02
N ILE A 185 -1.68 -8.49 17.25
CA ILE A 185 -1.02 -7.19 17.02
C ILE A 185 -1.03 -6.90 15.51
N PRO A 186 -2.11 -6.29 14.98
CA PRO A 186 -2.16 -5.93 13.57
C PRO A 186 -1.14 -4.82 13.26
N GLN A 187 -0.50 -4.92 12.10
CA GLN A 187 0.46 -3.95 11.61
C GLN A 187 -0.04 -3.33 10.31
N PHE A 188 -0.44 -2.06 10.35
CA PHE A 188 -1.00 -1.31 9.23
C PHE A 188 0.09 -0.55 8.48
N TYR A 189 0.10 -0.68 7.14
CA TYR A 189 1.03 0.02 6.25
C TYR A 189 0.25 0.79 5.17
N PRO A 190 -0.37 1.93 5.53
CA PRO A 190 -1.07 2.77 4.57
C PRO A 190 -0.10 3.67 3.80
N ASN A 191 -0.37 3.87 2.50
CA ASN A 191 0.21 4.96 1.71
C ASN A 191 -0.83 5.57 0.78
N CYS A 192 -0.81 6.90 0.65
CA CYS A 192 -1.81 7.65 -0.10
C CYS A 192 -1.23 8.40 -1.30
N ALA A 193 -2.00 8.48 -2.40
CA ALA A 193 -1.67 9.31 -3.56
C ALA A 193 -2.87 10.15 -4.04
N GLN A 194 -2.58 11.30 -4.68
CA GLN A 194 -3.59 12.23 -5.18
C GLN A 194 -3.91 12.01 -6.66
N LEU A 195 -5.19 12.03 -6.99
CA LEU A 195 -5.73 11.84 -8.33
C LEU A 195 -6.62 13.02 -8.73
N LYS A 196 -6.57 13.37 -10.02
CA LYS A 196 -7.59 14.18 -10.69
C LYS A 196 -8.36 13.26 -11.62
N LEU A 197 -9.49 12.75 -11.14
CA LEU A 197 -10.31 11.77 -11.85
C LEU A 197 -11.16 12.45 -12.92
N THR A 198 -11.10 11.92 -14.14
CA THR A 198 -11.85 12.35 -15.31
C THR A 198 -12.82 11.26 -15.74
N GLY A 199 -13.85 11.62 -16.52
CA GLY A 199 -14.87 10.69 -16.99
C GLY A 199 -16.26 11.32 -16.99
N SER A 200 -17.27 10.48 -17.12
CA SER A 200 -18.69 10.87 -17.16
C SER A 200 -19.56 10.10 -16.17
N GLY A 201 -18.92 9.35 -15.25
CA GLY A 201 -19.59 8.65 -14.18
C GLY A 201 -20.38 9.61 -13.27
N LYS A 202 -21.29 9.05 -12.50
CA LYS A 202 -22.21 9.78 -11.61
C LYS A 202 -22.34 9.16 -10.22
N ALA A 203 -21.68 8.03 -10.00
CA ALA A 203 -21.81 7.30 -8.75
C ALA A 203 -21.08 8.03 -7.63
N VAL A 204 -21.75 8.10 -6.48
CA VAL A 204 -21.23 8.62 -5.22
C VAL A 204 -21.32 7.49 -4.19
N PRO A 205 -20.19 6.93 -3.74
CA PRO A 205 -20.19 5.86 -2.75
C PRO A 205 -20.82 6.31 -1.42
N THR A 206 -21.73 5.51 -0.88
CA THR A 206 -22.45 5.81 0.39
C THR A 206 -21.94 4.99 1.57
N GLN A 207 -21.35 3.81 1.32
CA GLN A 207 -20.72 2.99 2.34
C GLN A 207 -19.27 3.44 2.53
N THR A 208 -19.08 4.39 3.45
CA THR A 208 -17.78 5.01 3.72
C THR A 208 -17.40 4.93 5.18
N VAL A 209 -16.09 4.99 5.46
CA VAL A 209 -15.52 5.04 6.81
C VAL A 209 -14.50 6.19 6.96
N LYS A 210 -14.03 6.43 8.18
CA LYS A 210 -12.93 7.34 8.51
C LYS A 210 -11.67 6.55 8.86
N PHE A 211 -10.49 7.17 8.75
CA PHE A 211 -9.26 6.61 9.30
C PHE A 211 -8.55 7.68 10.12
N PRO A 212 -8.49 7.55 11.46
CA PRO A 212 -9.01 6.45 12.29
C PRO A 212 -10.56 6.39 12.36
N GLY A 213 -11.09 5.26 12.85
CA GLY A 213 -12.52 5.04 13.11
C GLY A 213 -13.23 4.00 12.23
N GLY A 214 -12.64 3.63 11.10
CA GLY A 214 -13.13 2.59 10.19
C GLY A 214 -12.74 1.17 10.58
N TYR A 215 -11.78 1.06 11.50
CA TYR A 215 -11.34 -0.19 12.13
C TYR A 215 -11.59 -0.12 13.64
N SER A 216 -11.89 -1.27 14.23
CA SER A 216 -12.00 -1.45 15.68
C SER A 216 -10.93 -2.41 16.17
N GLN A 217 -10.46 -2.21 17.42
CA GLN A 217 -9.56 -3.17 18.08
C GLN A 217 -10.22 -4.53 18.30
N THR A 218 -11.54 -4.64 18.12
CA THR A 218 -12.30 -5.89 18.26
C THR A 218 -12.75 -6.47 16.91
N ASP A 219 -12.30 -5.92 15.78
CA ASP A 219 -12.64 -6.49 14.47
C ASP A 219 -11.99 -7.88 14.36
N PRO A 220 -12.74 -8.93 14.00
CA PRO A 220 -12.23 -10.30 13.99
C PRO A 220 -11.05 -10.51 13.03
N GLY A 221 -10.91 -9.68 12.00
CA GLY A 221 -9.77 -9.69 11.10
C GLY A 221 -8.50 -9.03 11.63
N LEU A 222 -8.58 -8.37 12.80
CA LEU A 222 -7.48 -7.62 13.43
C LEU A 222 -7.00 -8.26 14.74
N ILE A 223 -7.87 -9.00 15.45
CA ILE A 223 -7.53 -9.78 16.65
C ILE A 223 -7.26 -11.25 16.33
N VAL A 224 -6.45 -11.50 15.29
CA VAL A 224 -6.14 -12.87 14.85
C VAL A 224 -4.92 -13.40 15.61
N ASP A 225 -5.06 -14.56 16.23
CA ASP A 225 -3.91 -15.36 16.68
C ASP A 225 -3.63 -16.45 15.65
N ILE A 226 -2.73 -16.17 14.70
CA ILE A 226 -2.38 -17.13 13.64
C ILE A 226 -1.70 -18.41 14.17
N ILE A 227 -1.30 -18.47 15.44
CA ILE A 227 -0.71 -19.65 16.07
C ILE A 227 -1.81 -20.51 16.68
N ALA A 228 -2.73 -19.91 17.44
CA ALA A 228 -3.83 -20.63 18.08
C ALA A 228 -4.96 -20.98 17.10
N ASP A 229 -5.27 -20.08 16.17
CA ASP A 229 -6.35 -20.21 15.18
C ASP A 229 -5.84 -20.61 13.79
N GLY A 230 -4.59 -21.08 13.71
CA GLY A 230 -3.86 -21.27 12.46
C GLY A 230 -4.54 -22.21 11.46
N ASP A 231 -5.39 -23.13 11.90
CA ASP A 231 -6.13 -24.10 11.08
C ASP A 231 -7.47 -23.57 10.53
N GLN A 232 -7.89 -22.36 10.93
CA GLN A 232 -9.09 -21.73 10.38
C GLN A 232 -8.90 -21.42 8.90
N THR A 233 -9.94 -21.68 8.10
CA THR A 233 -9.91 -21.50 6.64
C THR A 233 -10.70 -20.28 6.18
N THR A 234 -11.08 -19.39 7.10
CA THR A 234 -11.88 -18.21 6.81
C THR A 234 -11.28 -17.00 7.49
N TYR A 235 -11.26 -15.87 6.79
CA TYR A 235 -10.79 -14.58 7.31
C TYR A 235 -11.81 -13.49 6.97
N THR A 236 -12.20 -12.70 7.98
CA THR A 236 -13.07 -11.54 7.76
C THR A 236 -12.21 -10.30 7.54
N ILE A 237 -12.20 -9.77 6.32
CA ILE A 237 -11.45 -8.55 5.97
C ILE A 237 -12.07 -7.35 6.71
N PRO A 238 -11.28 -6.51 7.41
CA PRO A 238 -11.80 -5.35 8.15
C PRO A 238 -12.30 -4.23 7.23
N GLY A 239 -13.12 -3.34 7.77
CA GLY A 239 -13.68 -2.18 7.07
C GLY A 239 -14.93 -2.47 6.23
N PRO A 240 -15.41 -1.49 5.44
CA PRO A 240 -16.66 -1.60 4.69
C PRO A 240 -16.54 -2.55 3.49
N SER A 241 -17.68 -2.95 2.92
CA SER A 241 -17.71 -3.73 1.68
C SER A 241 -17.13 -2.96 0.48
N VAL A 242 -16.56 -3.67 -0.50
CA VAL A 242 -16.07 -3.09 -1.76
C VAL A 242 -17.19 -2.42 -2.56
N PHE A 243 -16.96 -1.17 -2.96
CA PHE A 243 -17.75 -0.45 -3.94
C PHE A 243 -17.38 -0.91 -5.36
N ARG A 244 -18.34 -1.51 -6.06
CA ARG A 244 -18.14 -2.09 -7.41
C ARG A 244 -18.57 -1.17 -8.56
N GLY A 245 -19.15 -0.02 -8.25
CA GLY A 245 -19.62 0.95 -9.24
C GLY A 245 -21.14 1.10 -9.31
#